data_AF-A0A2Z4VCT2-F1
#
_entry.id   AF-A0A2Z4VCT2-F1
#
_cell.length_a   1.000
_cell.length_b   1.000
_cell.length_c   1.000
_cell.angle_alpha   90.00
_cell.angle_beta   90.00
_cell.angle_gamma   90.00
#
_symmetry.space_group_name_H-M   'P 1'
#
loop_
_entity.id
_entity.type
_entity.pdbx_description
1 polymer ?
#
loop_
_entity_poly.entity_id
_entity_poly.type
_entity_poly.pdbx_seq_one_letter_code
_entity_poly.pdbx_strand_id
1 'polypeptide(L)'
;MFLSRWLQLPLYLGLIVAQVVYVWVFLKDVAHLVGDIGALTETTTMLMVLGLVDVVMVANLLLMVIVGGYETFVARVNLKDHPDEPEWLSHVNANVLKVKLATAIIGISSIHLLKSFIEISGDTWVWQQTMWQVIVHVAFIVSAIALALIDRLLPKSQH
;
A
#
# COMPACT_ATOMS: atom_id res chain seq x y z
N MET A 1 -24.34 3.05 18.43
CA MET A 1 -23.40 2.18 17.69
C MET A 1 -23.88 1.77 16.29
N PHE A 2 -25.16 1.90 15.93
CA PHE A 2 -25.65 1.58 14.57
C PHE A 2 -25.36 2.68 13.52
N LEU A 3 -25.36 3.96 13.91
CA LEU A 3 -25.12 5.09 13.00
C LEU A 3 -23.68 5.12 12.44
N SER A 4 -22.68 4.67 13.22
CA SER A 4 -21.28 4.64 12.77
C SER A 4 -21.03 3.64 11.65
N ARG A 5 -21.84 2.57 11.54
CA ARG A 5 -21.73 1.56 10.48
C ARG A 5 -22.20 2.08 9.13
N TRP A 6 -23.34 2.78 9.14
CA TRP A 6 -23.88 3.43 7.93
C TRP A 6 -22.99 4.56 7.43
N LEU A 7 -22.21 5.20 8.30
CA LEU A 7 -21.20 6.19 7.88
C LEU A 7 -19.95 5.55 7.25
N GLN A 8 -19.59 4.32 7.62
CA GLN A 8 -18.45 3.60 7.07
C GLN A 8 -18.73 2.96 5.70
N LEU A 9 -19.97 2.53 5.48
CA LEU A 9 -20.43 1.92 4.21
C LEU A 9 -20.12 2.78 2.96
N PRO A 10 -20.45 4.09 2.91
CA PRO A 10 -20.12 4.94 1.77
C PRO A 10 -18.61 5.17 1.61
N LEU A 11 -17.84 5.15 2.71
CA LEU A 11 -16.37 5.26 2.64
C LEU A 11 -15.76 4.04 1.95
N TYR A 12 -16.16 2.82 2.31
CA TYR A 12 -15.68 1.62 1.63
C TYR A 12 -16.11 1.54 0.17
N LEU A 13 -17.35 1.95 -0.14
CA LEU A 13 -17.80 2.09 -1.53
C LEU A 13 -16.90 3.06 -2.30
N GLY A 14 -16.57 4.21 -1.72
CA GLY A 14 -15.63 5.16 -2.30
C GLY A 14 -14.24 4.56 -2.57
N LEU A 15 -13.71 3.78 -1.62
CA LEU A 15 -12.43 3.09 -1.78
C LEU A 15 -12.46 2.02 -2.88
N ILE A 16 -13.57 1.28 -3.01
CA ILE A 16 -13.75 0.30 -4.10
C ILE A 16 -13.80 1.02 -5.46
N VAL A 17 -14.54 2.12 -5.56
CA VAL A 17 -14.57 2.94 -6.79
C VAL A 17 -13.18 3.46 -7.13
N ALA A 18 -12.43 3.96 -6.14
CA ALA A 18 -11.04 4.38 -6.35
C ALA A 18 -10.17 3.22 -6.87
N GLN A 19 -10.34 2.00 -6.33
CA GLN A 19 -9.63 0.82 -6.81
C GLN A 19 -9.94 0.51 -8.28
N VAL A 20 -11.21 0.61 -8.70
CA VAL A 20 -11.62 0.40 -10.09
C VAL A 20 -10.98 1.43 -11.02
N VAL A 21 -10.90 2.70 -10.59
CA VAL A 21 -10.19 3.76 -11.33
C VAL A 21 -8.71 3.42 -11.49
N TYR A 22 -8.04 2.95 -10.42
CA TYR A 22 -6.64 2.53 -10.50
C TYR A 22 -6.42 1.37 -11.46
N VAL A 23 -7.32 0.37 -11.48
CA VAL A 23 -7.26 -0.73 -12.44
C VAL A 23 -7.38 -0.21 -13.87
N TRP A 24 -8.29 0.73 -14.11
CA TRP A 24 -8.45 1.31 -15.45
C TRP A 24 -7.22 2.11 -15.90
N VAL A 25 -6.63 2.93 -15.01
CA VAL A 25 -5.37 3.64 -15.27
C VAL A 25 -4.24 2.66 -15.58
N PHE A 26 -4.10 1.61 -14.78
CA PHE A 26 -3.09 0.56 -15.00
C PHE A 26 -3.22 -0.08 -16.38
N LEU A 27 -4.44 -0.46 -16.78
CA LEU A 27 -4.68 -1.05 -18.10
C LEU A 27 -4.35 -0.08 -19.24
N LYS A 28 -4.67 1.21 -19.07
CA LYS A 28 -4.33 2.24 -20.05
C LYS A 28 -2.81 2.41 -20.19
N ASP A 29 -2.09 2.45 -19.08
CA ASP A 29 -0.64 2.64 -19.07
C ASP A 29 0.08 1.41 -19.65
N VAL A 30 -0.40 0.20 -19.36
CA VAL A 30 0.07 -1.04 -20.00
C VAL A 30 -0.18 -1.00 -21.51
N ALA A 31 -1.36 -0.56 -21.94
CA ALA A 31 -1.67 -0.45 -23.37
C ALA A 31 -0.74 0.55 -24.09
N HIS A 32 -0.39 1.68 -23.46
CA HIS A 32 0.60 2.62 -24.01
C HIS A 32 1.99 2.00 -24.09
N LEU A 33 2.44 1.34 -23.02
CA LEU A 33 3.76 0.70 -22.98
C LEU A 33 3.93 -0.35 -24.08
N VAL A 34 2.90 -1.17 -24.31
CA VAL A 34 2.91 -2.20 -25.36
C VAL A 34 2.79 -1.59 -26.76
N GLY A 35 1.94 -0.56 -26.92
CA GLY A 35 1.73 0.11 -28.20
C GLY A 35 2.97 0.83 -28.73
N ASP A 36 3.77 1.42 -27.84
CA ASP A 36 4.90 2.27 -28.21
C ASP A 36 6.28 1.59 -28.06
N ILE A 37 6.32 0.26 -27.80
CA ILE A 37 7.55 -0.46 -27.41
C ILE A 37 8.74 -0.29 -28.37
N GLY A 38 8.48 -0.05 -29.66
CA GLY A 38 9.52 0.17 -30.68
C GLY A 38 10.03 1.61 -30.79
N ALA A 39 9.38 2.58 -30.12
CA ALA A 39 9.69 4.01 -30.22
C ALA A 39 10.21 4.60 -28.90
N LEU A 40 10.13 3.86 -27.78
CA LEU A 40 10.57 4.32 -26.47
C LEU A 40 12.07 4.14 -26.26
N THR A 41 12.69 5.09 -25.57
CA THR A 41 14.08 4.93 -25.07
C THR A 41 14.11 3.98 -23.88
N GLU A 42 15.29 3.44 -23.55
CA GLU A 42 15.49 2.59 -22.38
C GLU A 42 15.07 3.31 -21.08
N THR A 43 15.47 4.57 -20.90
CA THR A 43 15.11 5.38 -19.72
C THR A 43 13.61 5.62 -19.65
N THR A 44 12.96 5.95 -20.77
CA THR A 44 11.50 6.15 -20.79
C THR A 44 10.75 4.87 -20.46
N THR A 45 11.19 3.74 -21.01
CA THR A 45 10.60 2.41 -20.73
C THR A 45 10.72 2.08 -19.25
N MET A 46 11.90 2.29 -18.65
CA MET A 46 12.15 2.09 -17.22
C MET A 46 11.22 2.95 -16.36
N LEU A 47 11.07 4.24 -16.67
CA LEU A 47 10.20 5.15 -15.92
C LEU A 47 8.71 4.79 -16.04
N MET A 48 8.26 4.33 -17.22
CA MET A 48 6.89 3.84 -17.41
C MET A 48 6.62 2.57 -16.59
N VAL A 49 7.54 1.60 -16.61
CA VAL A 49 7.44 0.40 -15.77
C VAL A 49 7.42 0.75 -14.29
N LEU A 50 8.26 1.69 -13.86
CA LEU A 50 8.30 2.13 -12.47
C LEU A 50 7.00 2.84 -12.03
N GLY A 51 6.35 3.56 -12.94
CA GLY A 51 5.00 4.11 -12.74
C GLY A 51 3.93 3.04 -12.60
N LEU A 52 3.97 1.98 -13.41
CA LEU A 52 3.06 0.84 -13.28
C LEU A 52 3.22 0.13 -11.93
N VAL A 53 4.47 -0.06 -11.49
CA VAL A 53 4.77 -0.64 -10.17
C VAL A 53 4.20 0.21 -9.04
N ASP A 54 4.31 1.54 -9.15
CA ASP A 54 3.76 2.47 -8.15
C ASP A 54 2.23 2.37 -8.03
N VAL A 55 1.52 2.34 -9.17
CA VAL A 55 0.06 2.13 -9.18
C VAL A 55 -0.33 0.84 -8.46
N VAL A 56 0.39 -0.26 -8.70
CA VAL A 56 0.16 -1.54 -8.02
C VAL A 56 0.44 -1.46 -6.52
N MET A 57 1.49 -0.74 -6.12
CA MET A 57 1.83 -0.55 -4.71
C MET A 57 0.73 0.21 -3.95
N VAL A 58 0.23 1.31 -4.53
CA VAL A 58 -0.89 2.08 -3.95
C VAL A 58 -2.16 1.24 -3.88
N ALA A 59 -2.47 0.49 -4.94
CA ALA A 59 -3.61 -0.43 -4.98
C ALA A 59 -3.56 -1.51 -3.89
N ASN A 60 -2.37 -2.04 -3.58
CA ASN A 60 -2.17 -3.00 -2.49
C ASN A 60 -2.35 -2.37 -1.11
N LEU A 61 -1.91 -1.13 -0.92
CA LEU A 61 -2.14 -0.38 0.32
C LEU A 61 -3.63 -0.10 0.52
N LEU A 62 -4.34 0.31 -0.55
CA LEU A 62 -5.79 0.53 -0.50
C LEU A 62 -6.54 -0.73 -0.11
N LEU A 63 -6.21 -1.87 -0.71
CA LEU A 63 -6.77 -3.17 -0.32
C LEU A 63 -6.57 -3.43 1.18
N MET A 64 -5.37 -3.13 1.67
CA MET A 64 -5.04 -3.32 3.07
C MET A 64 -5.84 -2.43 4.02
N VAL A 65 -6.09 -1.18 3.64
CA VAL A 65 -6.96 -0.25 4.38
C VAL A 65 -8.41 -0.73 4.37
N ILE A 66 -8.90 -1.22 3.22
CA ILE A 66 -10.26 -1.77 3.09
C ILE A 66 -10.43 -2.98 4.03
N VAL A 67 -9.53 -3.97 3.94
CA VAL A 67 -9.60 -5.20 4.74
C VAL A 67 -9.42 -4.92 6.22
N GLY A 68 -8.40 -4.14 6.61
CA GLY A 68 -8.14 -3.81 8.01
C GLY A 68 -9.24 -2.99 8.66
N GLY A 69 -9.83 -2.07 7.90
CA GLY A 69 -11.00 -1.30 8.33
C GLY A 69 -12.24 -2.19 8.48
N TYR A 70 -12.52 -3.05 7.51
CA TYR A 70 -13.61 -4.02 7.56
C TYR A 70 -13.49 -4.94 8.79
N GLU A 71 -12.30 -5.49 9.03
CA GLU A 71 -12.01 -6.34 10.20
C GLU A 71 -12.27 -5.60 11.53
N THR A 72 -11.83 -4.35 11.62
CA THR A 72 -11.90 -3.55 12.85
C THR A 72 -13.31 -3.09 13.19
N PHE A 73 -14.10 -2.70 12.20
CA PHE A 73 -15.37 -2.02 12.46
C PHE A 73 -16.62 -2.80 12.04
N VAL A 74 -16.50 -3.75 11.11
CA VAL A 74 -17.64 -4.53 10.59
C VAL A 74 -17.58 -5.98 11.06
N ALA A 75 -16.44 -6.67 10.91
CA ALA A 75 -16.31 -8.09 11.22
C ALA A 75 -16.30 -8.39 12.74
N ARG A 76 -15.60 -7.58 13.54
CA ARG A 76 -15.49 -7.79 15.00
C ARG A 76 -16.81 -7.78 15.78
N VAL A 77 -17.93 -7.40 15.18
CA VAL A 77 -19.23 -7.29 15.86
C VAL A 77 -20.22 -8.41 15.48
N ASN A 78 -19.80 -9.44 14.73
CA ASN A 78 -20.69 -10.55 14.37
C ASN A 78 -20.12 -11.96 14.58
N LEU A 79 -19.16 -12.11 15.51
CA LEU A 79 -18.51 -13.39 15.82
C LEU A 79 -18.77 -13.86 17.25
N LYS A 80 -20.04 -13.76 17.68
CA LYS A 80 -20.56 -14.62 18.73
C LYS A 80 -21.54 -15.58 18.04
N ASP A 81 -21.12 -16.83 17.88
CA ASP A 81 -21.97 -17.98 17.59
C ASP A 81 -22.46 -18.21 16.15
N HIS A 82 -21.57 -18.36 15.16
CA HIS A 82 -21.92 -19.02 13.89
C HIS A 82 -20.91 -20.12 13.48
N PRO A 83 -21.37 -21.37 13.21
CA PRO A 83 -20.51 -22.52 12.92
C PRO A 83 -19.80 -22.49 11.55
N ASP A 84 -20.11 -21.52 10.68
CA ASP A 84 -19.51 -21.35 9.35
C ASP A 84 -18.60 -20.12 9.28
N GLU A 85 -17.68 -19.99 10.24
CA GLU A 85 -16.62 -18.97 10.19
C GLU A 85 -15.53 -19.44 9.20
N PRO A 86 -15.21 -18.69 8.13
CA PRO A 86 -14.16 -19.10 7.20
C PRO A 86 -12.78 -19.10 7.88
N GLU A 87 -12.03 -20.20 7.77
CA GLU A 87 -10.75 -20.41 8.48
C GLU A 87 -9.67 -19.34 8.18
N TRP A 88 -9.81 -18.59 7.08
CA TRP A 88 -8.93 -17.48 6.72
C TRP A 88 -9.15 -16.20 7.55
N LEU A 89 -10.26 -16.07 8.29
CA LEU A 89 -10.66 -14.86 9.02
C LEU A 89 -10.33 -14.93 10.51
N SER A 90 -10.34 -16.12 11.11
CA SER A 90 -10.03 -16.33 12.54
C SER A 90 -8.53 -16.22 12.87
N HIS A 91 -7.66 -16.25 11.85
CA HIS A 91 -6.20 -16.26 12.03
C HIS A 91 -5.48 -14.99 11.52
N VAL A 92 -6.20 -13.94 11.14
CA VAL A 92 -5.59 -12.66 10.76
C VAL A 92 -5.10 -11.95 12.03
N ASN A 93 -3.86 -12.25 12.42
CA ASN A 93 -3.22 -11.61 13.55
C ASN A 93 -3.02 -10.11 13.24
N ALA A 94 -3.59 -9.23 14.06
CA ALA A 94 -3.46 -7.77 13.91
C ALA A 94 -2.00 -7.30 13.79
N ASN A 95 -1.04 -8.01 14.36
CA ASN A 95 0.38 -7.70 14.19
C ASN A 95 0.89 -8.03 12.77
N VAL A 96 0.40 -9.10 12.15
CA VAL A 96 0.70 -9.42 10.74
C VAL A 96 0.17 -8.32 9.81
N LEU A 97 -1.01 -7.76 10.13
CA LEU A 97 -1.56 -6.62 9.39
C LEU A 97 -0.73 -5.34 9.60
N LYS A 98 -0.29 -5.03 10.83
CA LYS A 98 0.58 -3.85 11.04
C LYS A 98 1.91 -3.96 10.30
N VAL A 99 2.55 -5.14 10.34
CA VAL A 99 3.82 -5.39 9.66
C VAL A 99 3.66 -5.28 8.14
N LYS A 100 2.63 -5.90 7.56
CA LYS A 100 2.36 -5.80 6.12
C LYS A 100 2.13 -4.35 5.67
N LEU A 101 1.50 -3.50 6.49
CA LEU A 101 1.28 -2.07 6.19
C LEU A 101 2.61 -1.33 6.17
N ALA A 102 3.44 -1.54 7.20
CA ALA A 102 4.75 -0.90 7.30
C ALA A 102 5.66 -1.29 6.14
N THR A 103 5.71 -2.58 5.78
CA THR A 103 6.50 -3.06 4.63
C THR A 103 5.99 -2.49 3.32
N ALA A 104 4.66 -2.39 3.13
CA ALA A 104 4.07 -1.78 1.95
C ALA A 104 4.52 -0.32 1.81
N ILE A 105 4.34 0.50 2.85
CA ILE A 105 4.70 1.93 2.86
C ILE A 105 6.19 2.14 2.57
N ILE A 106 7.07 1.35 3.17
CA ILE A 106 8.51 1.40 2.89
C ILE A 106 8.77 1.10 1.41
N GLY A 107 8.15 0.04 0.86
CA GLY A 107 8.28 -0.31 -0.55
C GLY A 107 7.83 0.81 -1.50
N ILE A 108 6.66 1.42 -1.24
CA ILE A 108 6.15 2.55 -2.05
C ILE A 108 7.17 3.69 -2.05
N SER A 109 7.69 4.04 -0.87
CA SER A 109 8.66 5.11 -0.70
C SER A 109 10.00 4.79 -1.40
N SER A 110 10.46 3.54 -1.40
CA SER A 110 11.68 3.13 -2.12
C SER A 110 11.54 3.29 -3.64
N ILE A 111 10.40 2.89 -4.21
CA ILE A 111 10.16 2.99 -5.66
C ILE A 111 10.13 4.44 -6.12
N HIS A 112 9.51 5.33 -5.35
CA HIS A 112 9.51 6.76 -5.63
C HIS A 112 10.92 7.35 -5.61
N LEU A 113 11.74 6.97 -4.62
CA LEU A 113 13.12 7.43 -4.52
C LEU A 113 13.96 6.92 -5.70
N LEU A 114 13.77 5.67 -6.12
CA LEU A 114 14.42 5.10 -7.30
C LEU A 114 14.02 5.85 -8.58
N LYS A 115 12.73 6.19 -8.72
CA LYS A 115 12.22 6.95 -9.86
C LYS A 115 12.90 8.32 -9.95
N SER A 116 12.89 9.06 -8.85
CA SER A 116 13.53 10.37 -8.78
C SER A 116 15.04 10.26 -9.04
N PHE A 117 15.72 9.23 -8.54
CA PHE A 117 17.14 8.99 -8.85
C PHE A 117 17.41 8.79 -10.35
N ILE A 118 16.57 8.01 -11.04
CA ILE A 118 16.71 7.79 -12.49
C ILE A 118 16.44 9.09 -13.26
N GLU A 119 15.42 9.86 -12.88
CA GLU A 119 15.07 11.15 -13.51
C GLU A 119 16.18 12.22 -13.36
N ILE A 120 16.88 12.24 -12.22
CA ILE A 120 17.99 13.19 -11.92
C ILE A 120 19.19 13.02 -12.84
N SER A 121 19.34 11.84 -13.43
CA SER A 121 20.45 11.54 -14.36
C SER A 121 20.42 12.43 -15.61
N GLY A 122 19.35 13.20 -15.84
CA GLY A 122 19.19 14.12 -16.97
C GLY A 122 19.26 15.63 -16.67
N ASP A 123 19.09 16.10 -15.43
CA ASP A 123 19.04 17.54 -15.12
C ASP A 123 19.48 17.89 -13.67
N THR A 124 20.16 19.03 -13.49
CA THR A 124 20.94 19.37 -12.28
C THR A 124 20.16 19.96 -11.09
N TRP A 125 18.83 20.05 -11.13
CA TRP A 125 18.05 20.90 -10.21
C TRP A 125 17.06 20.17 -9.25
N VAL A 126 17.26 18.89 -8.94
CA VAL A 126 16.34 18.11 -8.08
C VAL A 126 16.97 17.68 -6.73
N TRP A 127 18.03 18.35 -6.28
CA TRP A 127 18.70 18.01 -5.01
C TRP A 127 17.79 18.11 -3.78
N GLN A 128 16.98 19.17 -3.70
CA GLN A 128 16.12 19.42 -2.53
C GLN A 128 15.00 18.39 -2.40
N GLN A 129 14.33 18.05 -3.50
CA GLN A 129 13.20 17.12 -3.49
C GLN A 129 13.66 15.70 -3.15
N THR A 130 14.78 15.28 -3.73
CA THR A 130 15.39 13.96 -3.49
C THR A 130 15.88 13.83 -2.05
N MET A 131 16.47 14.89 -1.49
CA MET A 131 16.89 14.89 -0.08
C MET A 131 15.70 14.68 0.86
N TRP A 132 14.57 15.34 0.63
CA TRP A 132 13.37 15.12 1.44
C TRP A 132 12.80 13.72 1.29
N GLN A 133 12.81 13.15 0.08
CA GLN A 133 12.40 11.76 -0.13
C GLN A 133 13.29 10.78 0.66
N VAL A 134 14.62 10.97 0.65
CA VAL A 134 15.55 10.16 1.45
C VAL A 134 15.26 10.29 2.94
N ILE A 135 15.07 11.51 3.44
CA ILE A 135 14.77 11.77 4.86
C ILE A 135 13.47 11.06 5.28
N VAL A 136 12.41 11.20 4.49
CA VAL A 136 11.11 10.55 4.77
C VAL A 136 11.25 9.03 4.71
N HIS A 137 12.01 8.50 3.75
CA HIS A 137 12.23 7.06 3.61
C HIS A 137 12.95 6.48 4.83
N VAL A 138 14.02 7.14 5.30
CA VAL A 138 14.73 6.74 6.52
C VAL A 138 13.81 6.80 7.74
N ALA A 139 12.94 7.82 7.84
CA ALA A 139 11.95 7.89 8.91
C ALA A 139 10.96 6.71 8.89
N PHE A 140 10.51 6.26 7.72
CA PHE A 140 9.68 5.05 7.60
C PHE A 140 10.42 3.77 8.01
N ILE A 141 11.68 3.60 7.60
CA ILE A 141 12.49 2.44 8.02
C ILE A 141 12.66 2.41 9.55
N VAL A 142 13.02 3.55 10.16
CA VAL A 142 13.15 3.67 11.61
C VAL A 142 11.83 3.34 12.32
N SER A 143 10.70 3.83 11.79
CA SER A 143 9.37 3.55 12.35
C SER A 143 9.03 2.05 12.30
N ALA A 144 9.37 1.36 11.22
CA ALA A 144 9.14 -0.09 11.10
C ALA A 144 10.05 -0.89 12.03
N ILE A 145 11.30 -0.49 12.21
CA ILE A 145 12.21 -1.11 13.18
C ILE A 145 11.67 -0.93 14.60
N ALA A 146 11.21 0.28 14.95
CA ALA A 146 10.60 0.54 16.25
C ALA A 146 9.37 -0.35 16.50
N LEU A 147 8.50 -0.51 15.48
CA LEU A 147 7.34 -1.40 15.56
C LEU A 147 7.74 -2.86 15.79
N ALA A 148 8.74 -3.35 15.04
CA ALA A 148 9.26 -4.71 15.19
C ALA A 148 9.89 -4.96 16.57
N LEU A 149 10.57 -3.97 17.13
CA LEU A 149 11.14 -4.04 18.48
C LEU A 149 10.03 -4.10 19.55
N ILE A 150 8.99 -3.26 19.43
CA ILE A 150 7.84 -3.28 20.35
C ILE A 150 7.15 -4.66 20.32
N ASP A 151 6.90 -5.19 19.12
CA ASP A 151 6.28 -6.52 18.96
C ASP A 151 7.12 -7.65 19.55
N ARG A 152 8.45 -7.52 19.55
CA ARG A 152 9.36 -8.50 20.18
C ARG A 152 9.39 -8.40 21.70
N LEU A 153 9.21 -7.19 22.24
CA LEU A 153 9.24 -6.92 23.69
C LEU A 153 7.92 -7.25 24.38
N LEU A 154 6.81 -7.23 23.66
CA LEU A 154 5.52 -7.68 24.18
C LEU A 154 5.54 -9.21 24.35
N PRO A 155 5.25 -9.74 25.56
CA PRO A 155 5.10 -11.17 25.75
C PRO A 155 4.02 -11.69 24.79
N LYS A 156 4.31 -12.75 24.04
CA LYS A 156 3.27 -13.51 23.34
C LYS A 156 2.38 -14.12 24.41
N SER A 157 1.29 -13.44 24.78
CA SER A 157 0.28 -14.04 25.65
C SER A 157 -0.28 -15.24 24.92
N GLN A 158 0.08 -16.44 25.40
CA GLN A 158 -0.50 -17.70 24.95
C GLN A 158 -2.01 -17.66 25.24
N HIS A 159 -2.81 -17.62 24.20
CA HIS A 159 -4.21 -18.02 24.22
C HIS A 159 -4.47 -18.89 22.99
#